data_AF-A0A7X6NS93-F1
#
_entry.id   AF-A0A7X6NS93-F1
#
_cell.length_a   1.000
_cell.length_b   1.000
_cell.length_c   1.000
_cell.angle_alpha   90.00
_cell.angle_beta   90.00
_cell.angle_gamma   90.00
#
_symmetry.space_group_name_H-M   'P 1'
#
loop_
_entity.id
_entity.type
_entity.pdbx_description
1 polymer ?
#
loop_
_entity_poly.entity_id
_entity_poly.type
_entity_poly.pdbx_seq_one_letter_code
_entity_poly.pdbx_strand_id
1 'polypeptide(L)'
;MLPEQAANNDPDYPKFHLAPLRGRLNDPNGLVVRDGVHHAFFQYGPGFPQNRLVYWGHASSTDLITWRHHPPAITPDSWYDRSGAYSGGALLHNDEVWFYYTGNVKTDAGERESYQCLVTTADLERFTKDPDNPLISGPPPGYTAHFRDPQVTAEADGWRMLIGAQRDDLS
;
A
#
# COMPACT_ATOMS: atom_id res chain seq x y z
N MET A 1 -10.11 -16.66 13.66
CA MET A 1 -10.34 -15.25 13.33
C MET A 1 -10.47 -14.51 14.65
N LEU A 2 -9.57 -13.60 15.01
CA LEU A 2 -9.77 -12.77 16.20
C LEU A 2 -10.87 -11.75 15.87
N PRO A 3 -11.90 -11.58 16.72
CA PRO A 3 -13.04 -10.74 16.39
C PRO A 3 -12.64 -9.25 16.31
N GLU A 4 -13.19 -8.55 15.31
CA GLU A 4 -13.05 -7.09 15.09
C GLU A 4 -13.43 -6.24 16.33
N GLN A 5 -14.20 -6.82 17.26
CA GLN A 5 -14.62 -6.19 18.51
C GLN A 5 -13.48 -5.87 19.49
N ALA A 6 -12.31 -6.50 19.36
CA ALA A 6 -11.25 -6.34 20.38
C ALA A 6 -10.65 -4.92 20.40
N ALA A 7 -10.48 -4.25 19.25
CA ALA A 7 -9.86 -2.93 19.20
C ALA A 7 -10.79 -1.82 19.67
N ASN A 8 -12.09 -1.86 19.31
CA ASN A 8 -13.04 -0.82 19.70
C ASN A 8 -13.38 -0.81 21.20
N ASN A 9 -13.05 -1.88 21.92
CA ASN A 9 -13.20 -1.98 23.38
C ASN A 9 -11.94 -1.51 24.14
N ASP A 10 -10.86 -1.18 23.43
CA ASP A 10 -9.67 -0.60 24.04
C ASP A 10 -9.99 0.85 24.47
N PRO A 11 -9.81 1.22 25.76
CA PRO A 11 -10.06 2.58 26.22
C PRO A 11 -9.20 3.64 25.51
N ASP A 12 -8.06 3.24 24.95
CA ASP A 12 -7.14 4.12 24.22
C ASP A 12 -7.41 4.14 22.70
N TYR A 13 -8.44 3.44 22.21
CA TYR A 13 -8.77 3.41 20.79
C TYR A 13 -9.21 4.80 20.27
N PRO A 14 -8.60 5.33 19.20
CA PRO A 14 -9.00 6.61 18.63
C PRO A 14 -10.44 6.61 18.10
N LYS A 15 -11.25 7.56 18.57
CA LYS A 15 -12.67 7.68 18.18
C LYS A 15 -12.94 8.64 17.01
N PHE A 16 -12.00 9.53 16.71
CA PHE A 16 -12.14 10.60 15.71
C PHE A 16 -11.06 10.58 14.63
N HIS A 17 -10.16 9.60 14.68
CA HIS A 17 -9.11 9.41 13.69
C HIS A 17 -9.24 8.02 13.09
N LEU A 18 -8.85 7.88 11.83
CA LEU A 18 -8.74 6.57 11.21
C LEU A 18 -7.76 5.71 12.02
N ALA A 19 -8.25 4.57 12.48
CA ALA A 19 -7.49 3.55 13.21
C ALA A 19 -7.81 2.17 12.64
N PRO A 20 -6.89 1.20 12.74
CA PRO A 20 -7.13 -0.14 12.24
C PRO A 20 -8.07 -0.91 13.18
N LEU A 21 -8.96 -1.74 12.63
CA LEU A 21 -9.83 -2.61 13.45
C LEU A 21 -9.06 -3.64 14.29
N ARG A 22 -7.78 -3.88 13.97
CA ARG A 22 -6.86 -4.74 14.74
C ARG A 22 -5.42 -4.59 14.23
N GLY A 23 -4.45 -5.02 15.04
CA GLY A 23 -3.06 -5.07 14.61
C GLY A 23 -2.45 -3.68 14.44
N ARG A 24 -1.75 -3.45 13.33
CA ARG A 24 -0.95 -2.23 13.12
C ARG A 24 -1.40 -1.47 11.87
N LEU A 25 -1.47 -0.14 11.97
CA LEU A 25 -1.59 0.81 10.88
C LEU A 25 -0.31 1.65 10.84
N ASN A 26 0.24 1.92 9.66
CA ASN A 26 1.38 2.82 9.49
C ASN A 26 1.12 3.82 8.36
N ASP A 27 2.01 3.84 7.37
CA ASP A 27 2.11 4.80 6.30
C ASP A 27 0.77 4.95 5.55
N PRO A 28 0.28 6.18 5.36
CA PRO A 28 -0.83 6.42 4.46
C PRO A 28 -0.39 6.17 3.02
N ASN A 29 -1.27 5.53 2.25
CA ASN A 29 -1.05 5.19 0.85
C ASN A 29 -2.22 5.70 0.01
N GLY A 30 -1.94 6.05 -1.25
CA GLY A 30 -2.94 6.17 -2.31
C GLY A 30 -4.29 6.85 -1.99
N LEU A 31 -4.31 8.01 -1.32
CA LEU A 31 -5.56 8.74 -1.03
C LEU A 31 -6.31 9.10 -2.32
N VAL A 32 -7.59 8.75 -2.40
CA VAL A 32 -8.44 9.00 -3.58
C VAL A 32 -9.74 9.68 -3.14
N VAL A 33 -10.22 10.63 -3.93
CA VAL A 33 -11.56 11.20 -3.78
C VAL A 33 -12.36 10.85 -5.03
N ARG A 34 -13.50 10.17 -4.85
CA ARG A 34 -14.41 9.79 -5.95
C ARG A 34 -15.84 9.98 -5.50
N ASP A 35 -16.63 10.69 -6.31
CA ASP A 35 -18.06 10.94 -6.05
C ASP A 35 -18.37 11.51 -4.65
N GLY A 36 -17.49 12.39 -4.16
CA GLY A 36 -17.61 13.00 -2.82
C GLY A 36 -17.23 12.09 -1.66
N VAL A 37 -16.73 10.87 -1.93
CA VAL A 37 -16.23 9.93 -0.93
C VAL A 37 -14.71 9.95 -0.92
N HIS A 38 -14.12 10.10 0.25
CA HIS A 38 -12.68 9.98 0.48
C HIS A 38 -12.36 8.51 0.75
N HIS A 39 -11.38 7.96 0.03
CA HIS A 39 -10.86 6.62 0.22
C HIS A 39 -9.42 6.72 0.70
N ALA A 40 -9.18 6.33 1.95
CA ALA A 40 -7.88 6.26 2.55
C ALA A 40 -7.36 4.82 2.49
N PHE A 41 -6.14 4.67 1.97
CA PHE A 41 -5.41 3.42 2.03
C PHE A 41 -4.20 3.60 2.93
N PHE A 42 -3.70 2.50 3.48
CA PHE A 42 -2.63 2.55 4.47
C PHE A 42 -1.95 1.19 4.59
N GLN A 43 -0.68 1.18 4.98
CA GLN A 43 -0.04 -0.07 5.38
C GLN A 43 -0.77 -0.68 6.58
N TYR A 44 -1.23 -1.91 6.41
CA TYR A 44 -2.05 -2.64 7.37
C TYR A 44 -1.40 -3.97 7.73
N GLY A 45 -1.13 -4.17 9.01
CA GLY A 45 -0.60 -5.40 9.58
C GLY A 45 -1.62 -6.06 10.51
N PRO A 46 -2.66 -6.74 9.99
CA PRO A 46 -3.74 -7.31 10.82
C PRO A 46 -3.23 -8.38 11.80
N GLY A 47 -2.16 -9.07 11.46
CA GLY A 47 -1.54 -10.12 12.29
C GLY A 47 -0.51 -9.60 13.30
N PHE A 48 -0.24 -8.30 13.34
CA PHE A 48 0.75 -7.73 14.26
C PHE A 48 0.28 -7.86 15.73
N PRO A 49 1.19 -8.18 16.68
CA PRO A 49 2.64 -8.35 16.52
C PRO A 49 3.09 -9.76 16.11
N GLN A 50 2.20 -10.76 16.04
CA GLN A 50 2.57 -12.15 15.75
C GLN A 50 3.05 -12.38 14.32
N ASN A 51 2.52 -11.62 13.36
CA ASN A 51 2.92 -11.61 11.96
C ASN A 51 3.21 -10.17 11.51
N ARG A 52 4.28 -9.99 10.72
CA ARG A 52 4.74 -8.70 10.19
C ARG A 52 4.44 -8.50 8.71
N LEU A 53 3.60 -9.35 8.11
CA LEU A 53 3.17 -9.21 6.73
C LEU A 53 2.32 -7.93 6.57
N VAL A 54 2.64 -7.16 5.53
CA VAL A 54 2.03 -5.85 5.25
C VAL A 54 1.07 -5.96 4.08
N TYR A 55 -0.15 -5.47 4.28
CA TYR A 55 -1.22 -5.33 3.32
C TYR A 55 -1.46 -3.83 3.05
N TRP A 56 -2.26 -3.50 2.04
CA TRP A 56 -2.93 -2.19 2.02
C TRP A 56 -4.34 -2.33 2.59
N GLY A 57 -4.58 -1.71 3.75
CA GLY A 57 -5.91 -1.52 4.29
C GLY A 57 -6.66 -0.44 3.52
N HIS A 58 -7.99 -0.45 3.61
CA HIS A 58 -8.87 0.48 2.92
C HIS A 58 -10.00 0.91 3.86
N ALA A 59 -10.19 2.22 3.99
CA ALA A 59 -11.35 2.80 4.64
C ALA A 59 -11.88 3.97 3.81
N SER A 60 -13.19 4.22 3.86
CA SER A 60 -13.82 5.35 3.19
C SER A 60 -14.59 6.25 4.15
N SER A 61 -14.72 7.53 3.81
CA SER A 61 -15.42 8.52 4.61
C SER A 61 -16.00 9.64 3.74
N THR A 62 -17.18 10.14 4.09
CA THR A 62 -17.79 11.32 3.47
C THR A 62 -17.49 12.62 4.23
N ASP A 63 -16.94 12.53 5.44
CA ASP A 63 -16.73 13.67 6.36
C ASP A 63 -15.30 13.73 6.96
N LEU A 64 -14.42 12.78 6.60
CA LEU A 64 -13.07 12.57 7.13
C LEU A 64 -13.01 12.28 8.64
N ILE A 65 -14.15 12.05 9.29
CA ILE A 65 -14.27 11.80 10.74
C ILE A 65 -14.80 10.38 10.97
N THR A 66 -15.86 10.01 10.26
CA THR A 66 -16.53 8.72 10.35
C THR A 66 -16.04 7.83 9.23
N TRP A 67 -15.41 6.70 9.58
CA TRP A 67 -14.76 5.81 8.62
C TRP A 67 -15.49 4.47 8.52
N ARG A 68 -15.75 4.03 7.30
CA ARG A 68 -16.19 2.66 6.97
C ARG A 68 -14.99 1.87 6.50
N HIS A 69 -14.62 0.81 7.22
CA HIS A 69 -13.57 -0.12 6.78
C HIS A 69 -14.09 -1.08 5.70
N HIS A 70 -13.19 -1.42 4.78
CA HIS A 70 -13.40 -2.37 3.69
C HIS A 70 -12.40 -3.53 3.80
N PRO A 71 -12.58 -4.62 3.04
CA PRO A 71 -11.52 -5.61 2.86
C PRO A 71 -10.21 -4.97 2.39
N PRO A 72 -9.04 -5.57 2.70
CA PRO A 72 -7.76 -5.05 2.22
C PRO A 72 -7.75 -4.90 0.69
N ALA A 73 -7.25 -3.76 0.22
CA ALA A 73 -7.17 -3.44 -1.20
C ALA A 73 -6.03 -4.19 -1.91
N ILE A 74 -4.88 -4.34 -1.24
CA ILE A 74 -3.73 -5.07 -1.79
C ILE A 74 -3.30 -6.14 -0.80
N THR A 75 -3.33 -7.39 -1.26
CA THR A 75 -2.87 -8.57 -0.55
C THR A 75 -1.49 -9.01 -1.07
N PRO A 76 -0.52 -9.29 -0.18
CA PRO A 76 0.80 -9.81 -0.56
C PRO A 76 0.72 -11.32 -0.86
N ASP A 77 0.11 -11.67 -1.98
CA ASP A 77 -0.19 -13.03 -2.42
C ASP A 77 0.57 -13.45 -3.69
N SER A 78 1.51 -12.63 -4.14
CA SER A 78 2.32 -12.89 -5.34
C SER A 78 3.79 -13.07 -4.96
N TRP A 79 4.58 -13.68 -5.86
CA TRP A 79 5.99 -13.96 -5.55
C TRP A 79 6.79 -12.69 -5.27
N TYR A 80 6.51 -11.60 -6.00
CA TYR A 80 7.19 -10.30 -5.91
C TYR A 80 6.80 -9.47 -4.68
N ASP A 81 5.78 -9.87 -3.93
CA ASP A 81 5.36 -9.19 -2.70
C ASP A 81 5.12 -10.14 -1.53
N ARG A 82 5.63 -11.38 -1.63
CA ARG A 82 5.43 -12.46 -0.64
C ARG A 82 5.88 -12.10 0.78
N SER A 83 6.66 -11.03 0.96
CA SER A 83 7.10 -10.53 2.28
C SER A 83 6.48 -9.18 2.65
N GLY A 84 5.56 -8.65 1.85
CA GLY A 84 4.73 -7.48 2.12
C GLY A 84 4.48 -6.62 0.88
N ALA A 85 3.28 -6.05 0.80
CA ALA A 85 2.93 -4.96 -0.11
C ALA A 85 3.21 -3.62 0.60
N TYR A 86 4.35 -3.02 0.29
CA TYR A 86 4.83 -1.78 0.90
C TYR A 86 4.17 -0.55 0.24
N SER A 87 4.52 0.64 0.72
CA SER A 87 3.89 1.90 0.35
C SER A 87 4.02 2.29 -1.12
N GLY A 88 3.24 3.29 -1.49
CA GLY A 88 3.21 3.88 -2.82
C GLY A 88 2.00 4.79 -3.01
N GLY A 89 1.82 5.26 -4.24
CA GLY A 89 0.83 6.26 -4.63
C GLY A 89 -0.38 5.67 -5.37
N ALA A 90 -1.43 6.49 -5.46
CA ALA A 90 -2.56 6.25 -6.33
C ALA A 90 -2.67 7.39 -7.34
N LEU A 91 -3.26 7.08 -8.48
CA LEU A 91 -3.48 7.99 -9.57
C LEU A 91 -4.83 7.66 -10.22
N LEU A 92 -5.63 8.68 -10.51
CA LEU A 92 -6.78 8.53 -11.38
C LEU A 92 -6.32 8.46 -12.84
N HIS A 93 -6.72 7.40 -13.54
CA HIS A 93 -6.42 7.21 -14.95
C HIS A 93 -7.67 6.71 -15.67
N ASN A 94 -8.21 7.53 -16.56
CA ASN A 94 -9.53 7.33 -17.18
C ASN A 94 -10.60 7.14 -16.08
N ASP A 95 -11.41 6.07 -16.17
CA ASP A 95 -12.46 5.73 -15.21
C ASP A 95 -11.97 4.77 -14.09
N GLU A 96 -10.66 4.54 -14.02
CA GLU A 96 -10.02 3.65 -13.05
C GLU A 96 -9.10 4.40 -12.09
N VAL A 97 -8.76 3.72 -11.02
CA VAL A 97 -7.70 4.11 -10.09
C VAL A 97 -6.55 3.13 -10.22
N TRP A 98 -5.37 3.66 -10.43
CA TRP A 98 -4.12 2.93 -10.53
C TRP A 98 -3.31 3.13 -9.25
N PHE A 99 -2.98 2.03 -8.59
CA PHE A 99 -2.19 1.98 -7.36
C PHE A 99 -0.81 1.43 -7.67
N TYR A 100 0.19 2.30 -7.60
CA TYR A 100 1.58 1.90 -7.67
C TYR A 100 2.08 1.61 -6.27
N TYR A 101 2.74 0.47 -6.09
CA TYR A 101 3.22 0.06 -4.78
C TYR A 101 4.53 -0.71 -4.89
N THR A 102 5.24 -0.81 -3.77
CA THR A 102 6.43 -1.64 -3.70
C THR A 102 6.10 -3.06 -3.24
N GLY A 103 6.36 -4.07 -4.07
CA GLY A 103 6.45 -5.45 -3.64
C GLY A 103 7.77 -5.71 -2.91
N ASN A 104 7.71 -6.18 -1.67
CA ASN A 104 8.89 -6.52 -0.88
C ASN A 104 9.05 -8.04 -0.78
N VAL A 105 10.25 -8.53 -1.11
CA VAL A 105 10.65 -9.92 -0.89
C VAL A 105 11.82 -9.96 0.08
N LYS A 106 11.74 -10.87 1.06
CA LYS A 106 12.90 -11.30 1.84
C LYS A 106 13.39 -12.64 1.31
N THR A 107 14.69 -12.72 1.05
CA THR A 107 15.34 -13.97 0.62
C THR A 107 15.65 -14.83 1.85
N ASP A 108 15.97 -16.11 1.61
CA ASP A 108 16.35 -17.03 2.69
C ASP A 108 17.68 -16.61 3.36
N ALA A 109 18.52 -15.87 2.64
CA ALA A 109 19.74 -15.25 3.17
C ALA A 109 19.47 -14.01 4.03
N GLY A 110 18.20 -13.57 4.15
CA GLY A 110 17.81 -12.38 4.89
C GLY A 110 17.97 -11.07 4.13
N GLU A 111 18.37 -11.12 2.86
CA GLU A 111 18.44 -9.95 1.98
C GLU A 111 17.04 -9.50 1.55
N ARG A 112 16.96 -8.26 1.07
CA ARG A 112 15.73 -7.67 0.56
C ARG A 112 15.81 -7.49 -0.93
N GLU A 113 14.70 -7.71 -1.59
CA GLU A 113 14.45 -7.30 -2.96
C GLU A 113 13.22 -6.40 -2.97
N SER A 114 13.22 -5.42 -3.88
CA SER A 114 12.19 -4.40 -3.97
C SER A 114 11.73 -4.25 -5.41
N TYR A 115 10.43 -4.45 -5.62
CA TYR A 115 9.78 -4.50 -6.92
C TYR A 115 8.74 -3.40 -7.01
N GLN A 116 8.60 -2.71 -8.15
CA GLN A 116 7.52 -1.72 -8.31
C GLN A 116 6.40 -2.33 -9.14
N CYS A 117 5.20 -2.32 -8.58
CA CYS A 117 4.06 -3.05 -9.08
C CYS A 117 2.84 -2.13 -9.23
N LEU A 118 1.84 -2.59 -9.99
CA LEU A 118 0.58 -1.90 -10.25
C LEU A 118 -0.63 -2.76 -9.86
N VAL A 119 -1.60 -2.14 -9.20
CA VAL A 119 -2.95 -2.69 -8.98
C VAL A 119 -3.95 -1.69 -9.53
N THR A 120 -4.97 -2.16 -10.25
CA THR A 120 -6.04 -1.29 -10.77
C THR A 120 -7.39 -1.65 -10.18
N THR A 121 -8.30 -0.67 -10.19
CA THR A 121 -9.71 -0.88 -9.85
C THR A 121 -10.60 0.13 -10.57
N ALA A 122 -11.77 -0.32 -11.00
CA ALA A 122 -12.80 0.54 -11.55
C ALA A 122 -13.85 0.96 -10.51
N ASP A 123 -13.96 0.24 -9.37
CA ASP A 123 -15.06 0.38 -8.41
C ASP A 123 -14.59 0.67 -6.97
N LEU A 124 -13.29 0.66 -6.69
CA LEU A 124 -12.70 0.79 -5.35
C LEU A 124 -13.15 -0.32 -4.38
N GLU A 125 -13.67 -1.43 -4.90
CA GLU A 125 -14.09 -2.62 -4.15
C GLU A 125 -13.31 -3.87 -4.58
N ARG A 126 -13.02 -4.00 -5.88
CA ARG A 126 -12.27 -5.09 -6.48
C ARG A 126 -10.97 -4.56 -7.05
N PHE A 127 -9.87 -5.15 -6.62
CA PHE A 127 -8.52 -4.72 -6.95
C PHE A 127 -7.83 -5.83 -7.74
N THR A 128 -7.28 -5.48 -8.91
CA THR A 128 -6.64 -6.44 -9.82
C THR A 128 -5.17 -6.09 -9.97
N LYS A 129 -4.29 -7.05 -9.64
CA LYS A 129 -2.86 -6.93 -9.92
C LYS A 129 -2.62 -6.98 -11.42
N ASP A 130 -1.81 -6.06 -11.91
CA ASP A 130 -1.38 -6.06 -13.31
C ASP A 130 -0.64 -7.37 -13.65
N PRO A 131 -0.96 -8.03 -14.78
CA PRO A 131 -0.31 -9.28 -15.19
C PRO A 131 1.17 -9.12 -15.52
N ASP A 132 1.63 -7.91 -15.88
CA ASP A 132 3.03 -7.61 -16.19
C ASP A 132 3.85 -7.26 -14.94
N ASN A 133 3.25 -7.38 -13.74
CA ASN A 133 3.99 -7.17 -12.51
C ASN A 133 5.13 -8.20 -12.31
N PRO A 134 6.29 -7.76 -11.81
CA PRO A 134 6.62 -6.38 -11.43
C PRO A 134 7.02 -5.52 -12.64
N LEU A 135 6.50 -4.29 -12.72
CA LEU A 135 6.80 -3.33 -13.79
C LEU A 135 8.25 -2.85 -13.76
N ILE A 136 8.83 -2.72 -12.55
CA ILE A 136 10.26 -2.46 -12.34
C ILE A 136 10.80 -3.55 -11.42
N SER A 137 11.70 -4.37 -11.95
CA SER A 137 12.17 -5.59 -11.28
C SER A 137 13.24 -5.37 -10.21
N GLY A 138 13.69 -4.13 -9.99
CA GLY A 138 14.71 -3.82 -8.99
C GLY A 138 15.32 -2.43 -9.15
N PRO A 139 16.21 -2.03 -8.21
CA PRO A 139 16.99 -0.81 -8.36
C PRO A 139 17.94 -0.87 -9.57
N PRO A 140 18.24 0.27 -10.21
CA PRO A 140 19.32 0.34 -11.19
C PRO A 140 20.70 0.15 -10.51
N PRO A 141 21.77 -0.15 -11.26
CA PRO A 141 23.11 -0.26 -10.70
C PRO A 141 23.53 0.97 -9.88
N GLY A 142 24.17 0.74 -8.74
CA GLY A 142 24.62 1.80 -7.80
C GLY A 142 23.61 2.14 -6.70
N TYR A 143 22.52 1.39 -6.58
CA TYR A 143 21.50 1.56 -5.55
C TYR A 143 21.17 0.24 -4.85
N THR A 144 20.89 0.35 -3.54
CA THR A 144 20.54 -0.80 -2.70
C THR A 144 19.08 -1.21 -2.90
N ALA A 145 18.65 -2.30 -2.26
CA ALA A 145 17.25 -2.69 -2.19
C ALA A 145 16.34 -1.68 -1.46
N HIS A 146 16.89 -0.63 -0.84
CA HIS A 146 16.11 0.52 -0.39
C HIS A 146 15.70 1.38 -1.59
N PHE A 147 14.79 0.84 -2.41
CA PHE A 147 14.29 1.42 -3.65
C PHE A 147 12.78 1.22 -3.70
N ARG A 148 11.99 2.18 -3.20
CA ARG A 148 10.59 1.94 -2.83
C ARG A 148 9.74 3.22 -2.81
N ASP A 149 8.45 3.02 -2.51
CA ASP A 149 7.44 4.05 -2.29
C ASP A 149 7.15 4.86 -3.58
N PRO A 150 6.74 4.19 -4.68
CA PRO A 150 6.58 4.82 -5.98
C PRO A 150 5.40 5.79 -5.97
N GLN A 151 5.62 7.01 -6.45
CA GLN A 151 4.58 8.01 -6.67
C GLN A 151 4.57 8.42 -8.14
N VAL A 152 3.41 8.24 -8.79
CA VAL A 152 3.24 8.53 -10.22
C VAL A 152 2.40 9.79 -10.43
N THR A 153 2.84 10.65 -11.34
CA THR A 153 2.10 11.84 -11.79
C THR A 153 2.00 11.87 -13.31
N ALA A 154 0.87 12.38 -13.80
CA ALA A 154 0.72 12.75 -15.21
C ALA A 154 1.43 14.09 -15.47
N GLU A 155 2.14 14.17 -16.58
CA GLU A 155 2.84 15.37 -17.06
C GLU A 155 2.43 15.67 -18.52
N ALA A 156 2.78 16.84 -19.03
CA ALA A 156 2.42 17.26 -20.40
C ALA A 156 2.99 16.34 -21.50
N ASP A 157 4.12 15.70 -21.25
CA ASP A 157 4.87 14.85 -22.18
C ASP A 157 4.79 13.35 -21.84
N GLY A 158 3.99 12.96 -20.84
CA GLY A 158 3.80 11.56 -20.46
C GLY A 158 3.61 11.38 -18.96
N TRP A 159 4.31 10.40 -18.40
CA TRP A 159 4.19 10.00 -16.99
C TRP A 159 5.54 10.10 -16.30
N ARG A 160 5.54 10.48 -15.02
CA ARG A 160 6.72 10.44 -14.16
C ARG A 160 6.46 9.58 -12.94
N MET A 161 7.48 8.82 -12.54
CA MET A 161 7.48 8.05 -11.30
C MET A 161 8.65 8.50 -10.44
N LEU A 162 8.35 8.97 -9.23
CA LEU A 162 9.32 9.24 -8.18
C LEU A 162 9.44 8.01 -7.28
N ILE A 163 10.67 7.58 -6.98
CA ILE A 163 10.96 6.43 -6.11
C ILE A 163 12.02 6.85 -5.10
N GLY A 164 11.80 6.57 -3.81
CA GLY A 164 12.82 6.75 -2.78
C GLY A 164 13.93 5.71 -2.95
N ALA A 165 15.18 6.14 -3.09
CA ALA A 165 16.31 5.27 -3.38
C ALA A 165 17.53 5.58 -2.48
N GLN A 166 18.26 4.55 -2.06
CA GLN A 166 19.55 4.67 -1.37
C GLN A 166 20.69 4.23 -2.29
N ARG A 167 21.76 5.03 -2.37
CA ARG A 167 22.98 4.65 -3.09
C ARG A 167 23.82 3.66 -2.30
N ASP A 168 24.54 2.79 -3.00
CA ASP A 168 25.44 1.81 -2.38
C ASP A 168 26.65 2.45 -1.69
N ASP A 169 26.98 3.70 -2.05
CA ASP A 169 28.13 4.45 -1.53
C ASP A 169 27.82 5.31 -0.28
N LEU A 170 26.60 5.23 0.23
CA LEU A 170 26.14 5.93 1.44
C LEU A 170 25.75 4.91 2.50
N SER A 171 26.76 4.39 3.23
CA SER A 171 26.59 3.60 4.46
C SER A 171 26.69 4.47 5.71
#